data_AF-A0A967LI44-F1
#
_entry.id   AF-A0A967LI44-F1
#
_cell.length_a   1.000
_cell.length_b   1.000
_cell.length_c   1.000
_cell.angle_alpha   90.00
_cell.angle_beta   90.00
_cell.angle_gamma   90.00
#
_symmetry.space_group_name_H-M   'P 1'
#
loop_
_entity.id
_entity.type
_entity.pdbx_description
1 polymer ?
#
loop_
_entity_poly.entity_id
_entity_poly.type
_entity_poly.pdbx_seq_one_letter_code
_entity_poly.pdbx_strand_id
1 'polypeptide(L)'
;ALSELLVQFGAIAVSLSALSDEHLFDSNSAQTDDLWIETRISALLYEDTDLDTLLPLIRKRIGDEHIRNYSIDSLADKNWVGEYRQNHQARIFANRLCVCPDWLEPPANVEQILWLDPGLAFGTGSHETTGLCLDWLAKQTLENKIVVDYGCGSGILALSALKLGADHVYATDIDSQALAATIANAEKNHLTANLVTGLPDTMQFPEADLLLANI
;
A
#
# COMPACT_ATOMS: atom_id res chain seq x y z
N ALA A 1 19.58 -10.56 16.43
CA ALA A 1 20.92 -10.25 16.99
C ALA A 1 21.41 -8.83 16.69
N LEU A 2 21.67 -8.43 15.44
CA LEU A 2 22.13 -7.07 15.09
C LEU A 2 20.96 -6.09 14.87
N SER A 3 19.87 -6.55 14.25
CA SER A 3 18.62 -5.80 14.15
C SER A 3 18.09 -5.38 15.53
N GLU A 4 18.10 -6.29 16.50
CA GLU A 4 17.71 -6.01 17.89
C GLU A 4 18.59 -4.97 18.56
N LEU A 5 19.91 -4.99 18.30
CA LEU A 5 20.84 -3.98 18.80
C LEU A 5 20.51 -2.60 18.21
N LEU A 6 20.25 -2.52 16.91
CA LEU A 6 19.86 -1.28 16.25
C LEU A 6 18.54 -0.73 16.79
N VAL A 7 17.54 -1.60 17.02
CA VAL A 7 16.26 -1.22 17.63
C VAL A 7 16.44 -0.72 19.08
N GLN A 8 17.32 -1.36 19.88
CA GLN A 8 17.62 -0.88 21.25
C GLN A 8 18.24 0.52 21.26
N PHE A 9 18.94 0.90 20.19
CA PHE A 9 19.52 2.23 20.00
C PHE A 9 18.59 3.19 19.25
N GLY A 10 17.29 2.86 19.17
CA GLY A 10 16.27 3.78 18.65
C GLY A 10 16.13 3.76 17.13
N ALA A 11 16.53 2.69 16.44
CA ALA A 11 16.25 2.56 15.02
C ALA A 11 14.74 2.59 14.72
N ILE A 12 14.37 3.52 13.84
CA ILE A 12 13.02 3.71 13.32
C ILE A 12 12.65 2.56 12.37
N ALA A 13 13.61 2.14 11.55
CA ALA A 13 13.46 1.02 10.64
C ALA A 13 14.81 0.32 10.43
N VAL A 14 14.78 -1.00 10.25
CA VAL A 14 15.95 -1.80 9.89
C VAL A 14 15.55 -2.72 8.74
N SER A 15 16.29 -2.69 7.63
CA SER A 15 16.10 -3.58 6.49
C SER A 15 17.38 -4.34 6.17
N LEU A 16 17.20 -5.56 5.65
CA LEU A 16 18.27 -6.43 5.19
C LEU A 16 18.07 -6.68 3.69
N SER A 17 19.15 -6.62 2.92
CA SER A 17 19.14 -6.87 1.48
C SER A 17 20.38 -7.63 1.05
N ALA A 18 20.26 -8.46 0.02
CA ALA A 18 21.39 -9.13 -0.61
C ALA A 18 22.28 -8.11 -1.35
N LEU A 19 23.60 -8.28 -1.25
CA LEU A 19 24.56 -7.60 -2.14
C LEU A 19 24.91 -8.42 -3.39
N SER A 20 24.58 -9.71 -3.38
CA SER A 20 24.75 -10.67 -4.48
C SER A 20 23.41 -10.97 -5.16
N ASP A 21 23.46 -11.42 -6.43
CA ASP A 21 22.30 -11.95 -7.17
C ASP A 21 21.80 -13.33 -6.64
N GLU A 22 22.08 -13.63 -5.37
CA GLU A 22 21.66 -14.87 -4.73
C GLU A 22 20.18 -14.79 -4.36
N HIS A 23 19.39 -15.62 -5.03
CA HIS A 23 18.00 -15.84 -4.67
C HIS A 23 17.94 -16.83 -3.51
N LEU A 24 17.61 -16.34 -2.31
CA LEU A 24 17.08 -17.18 -1.24
C LEU A 24 15.62 -17.49 -1.59
N PHE A 25 15.37 -18.71 -2.06
CA PHE A 25 14.01 -19.22 -2.21
C PHE A 25 13.53 -19.72 -0.85
N ASP A 26 12.32 -19.36 -0.48
CA ASP A 26 11.65 -19.90 0.71
C ASP A 26 11.37 -21.39 0.48
N SER A 27 12.34 -22.24 0.77
CA SER A 27 12.15 -23.69 0.72
C SER A 27 11.29 -24.08 1.90
N ASN A 28 10.14 -24.70 1.63
CA ASN A 28 9.11 -25.20 2.56
C ASN A 28 9.62 -26.22 3.62
N SER A 29 10.65 -25.88 4.37
CA SER A 29 11.14 -26.60 5.53
C SER A 29 11.39 -25.60 6.64
N ALA A 30 10.58 -25.69 7.69
CA ALA A 30 10.84 -25.03 8.96
C ALA A 30 12.31 -25.25 9.35
N GLN A 31 13.07 -24.16 9.43
CA GLN A 31 14.53 -24.05 9.64
C GLN A 31 15.38 -23.95 8.37
N THR A 32 15.58 -22.72 7.92
CA THR A 32 16.86 -22.27 7.36
C THR A 32 17.11 -20.84 7.83
N ASP A 33 17.98 -20.67 8.82
CA ASP A 33 18.60 -19.38 9.20
C ASP A 33 19.65 -18.95 8.15
N ASP A 34 19.35 -19.16 6.86
CA ASP A 34 20.30 -18.92 5.79
C ASP A 34 20.27 -17.45 5.42
N LEU A 35 21.23 -16.69 5.93
CA LEU A 35 21.52 -15.32 5.49
C LEU A 35 22.36 -15.35 4.21
N TRP A 36 22.20 -14.32 3.36
CA TRP A 36 23.07 -14.12 2.19
C TRP A 36 24.53 -14.05 2.59
N ILE A 37 25.42 -14.57 1.74
CA ILE A 37 26.89 -14.53 1.95
C ILE A 37 27.36 -13.07 2.16
N GLU A 38 26.73 -12.13 1.45
CA GLU A 38 26.94 -10.70 1.62
C GLU A 38 25.61 -10.00 1.86
N THR A 39 25.39 -9.57 3.11
CA THR A 39 24.16 -8.88 3.52
C THR A 39 24.44 -7.39 3.74
N ARG A 40 23.66 -6.53 3.09
CA ARG A 40 23.58 -5.10 3.42
C ARG A 40 22.50 -4.89 4.47
N ILE A 41 22.87 -4.24 5.57
CA ILE A 41 21.96 -3.80 6.61
C ILE A 41 21.83 -2.28 6.51
N SER A 42 20.61 -1.81 6.35
CA SER A 42 20.29 -0.38 6.36
C SER A 42 19.43 -0.09 7.59
N ALA A 43 19.80 0.94 8.34
CA ALA A 43 19.06 1.37 9.53
C ALA A 43 18.75 2.86 9.42
N LEU A 44 17.49 3.22 9.67
CA LEU A 44 17.06 4.59 9.84
C LEU A 44 17.09 4.91 11.34
N LEU A 45 17.88 5.90 11.73
CA LEU A 45 18.11 6.30 13.12
C LEU A 45 17.62 7.73 13.33
N TYR A 46 17.31 8.11 14.57
CA TYR A 46 17.08 9.52 14.92
C TYR A 46 18.38 10.32 14.81
N GLU A 47 18.29 11.61 14.51
CA GLU A 47 19.45 12.50 14.33
C GLU A 47 20.32 12.59 15.60
N ASP A 48 19.72 12.45 16.77
CA ASP A 48 20.40 12.50 18.08
C ASP A 48 20.95 11.14 18.54
N THR A 49 20.90 10.11 17.69
CA THR A 49 21.45 8.79 18.02
C THR A 49 22.96 8.88 18.25
N ASP A 50 23.43 8.36 19.38
CA ASP A 50 24.86 8.31 19.73
C ASP A 50 25.60 7.24 18.88
N LEU A 51 26.07 7.68 17.71
CA LEU A 51 26.82 6.85 16.77
C LEU A 51 28.21 6.45 17.31
N ASP A 52 28.80 7.29 18.18
CA ASP A 52 30.10 7.02 18.80
C ASP A 52 30.03 5.85 19.78
N THR A 53 28.86 5.62 20.40
CA THR A 53 28.60 4.43 21.22
C THR A 53 28.10 3.25 20.39
N LEU A 54 27.20 3.50 19.42
CA LEU A 54 26.59 2.44 18.62
C LEU A 54 27.61 1.70 17.75
N LEU A 55 28.47 2.41 17.02
CA LEU A 55 29.41 1.79 16.07
C LEU A 55 30.39 0.82 16.76
N PRO A 56 31.05 1.16 17.89
CA PRO A 56 31.89 0.21 18.62
C PRO A 56 31.12 -1.02 19.13
N LEU A 57 29.85 -0.87 19.51
CA LEU A 57 29.02 -1.99 19.95
C LEU A 57 28.66 -2.93 18.80
N ILE A 58 28.32 -2.38 17.62
CA ILE A 58 28.14 -3.16 16.40
C ILE A 58 29.42 -3.96 16.14
N ARG A 59 30.57 -3.29 16.06
CA ARG A 59 31.88 -3.92 15.84
C ARG A 59 32.20 -5.01 16.85
N LYS A 60 31.98 -4.75 18.14
CA LYS A 60 32.17 -5.75 19.21
C LYS A 60 31.24 -6.96 19.07
N ARG A 61 30.04 -6.77 18.52
CA ARG A 61 29.01 -7.80 18.40
C ARG A 61 29.23 -8.70 17.18
N ILE A 62 29.61 -8.12 16.05
CA ILE A 62 29.76 -8.86 14.78
C ILE A 62 31.21 -9.14 14.38
N GLY A 63 32.19 -8.47 14.98
CA GLY A 63 33.60 -8.55 14.57
C GLY A 63 33.92 -7.54 13.46
N ASP A 64 35.07 -6.88 13.56
CA ASP A 64 35.53 -5.89 12.57
C ASP A 64 35.79 -6.53 11.19
N GLU A 65 36.25 -7.78 11.19
CA GLU A 65 36.53 -8.58 10.02
C GLU A 65 35.27 -8.90 9.17
N HIS A 66 34.09 -8.77 9.78
CA HIS A 66 32.81 -9.01 9.13
C HIS A 66 32.19 -7.72 8.53
N ILE A 67 32.79 -6.55 8.77
CA ILE A 67 32.33 -5.27 8.23
C ILE A 67 33.21 -4.88 7.04
N ARG A 68 32.68 -5.04 5.82
CA ARG A 68 33.41 -4.65 4.60
C ARG A 68 33.43 -3.13 4.40
N ASN A 69 32.26 -2.50 4.44
CA ASN A 69 32.10 -1.06 4.31
C ASN A 69 30.85 -0.61 5.07
N TYR A 70 30.79 0.69 5.38
CA TYR A 70 29.58 1.34 5.86
C TYR A 70 29.62 2.82 5.44
N SER A 71 28.44 3.41 5.26
CA SER A 71 28.26 4.86 5.12
C SER A 71 27.22 5.31 6.14
N ILE A 72 27.32 6.58 6.53
CA ILE A 72 26.34 7.26 7.36
C ILE A 72 25.99 8.53 6.62
N ASP A 73 24.72 8.66 6.29
CA ASP A 73 24.19 9.78 5.52
C ASP A 73 23.09 10.45 6.35
N SER A 74 23.23 11.75 6.60
CA SER A 74 22.17 12.54 7.23
C SER A 74 21.05 12.75 6.22
N LEU A 75 19.86 12.26 6.56
CA LEU A 75 18.64 12.55 5.82
C LEU A 75 18.07 13.84 6.37
N ALA A 76 18.21 14.94 5.62
CA ALA A 76 17.54 16.17 5.97
C ALA A 76 16.03 15.94 6.09
N ASP A 77 15.40 16.59 7.08
CA ASP A 77 13.95 16.70 7.20
C ASP A 77 13.40 17.39 5.95
N LYS A 78 13.15 16.59 4.91
CA LYS A 78 12.34 17.02 3.79
C LYS A 78 10.89 16.96 4.23
N ASN A 79 10.12 17.95 3.82
CA ASN A 79 8.67 17.89 3.92
C ASN A 79 8.13 16.88 2.90
N TRP A 80 8.38 15.59 3.15
CA TRP A 80 7.96 14.48 2.30
C TRP A 80 6.45 14.47 2.12
N VAL A 81 5.69 14.86 3.16
CA VAL A 81 4.24 15.05 3.08
C VAL A 81 3.88 16.15 2.07
N GLY A 82 4.61 17.26 2.07
CA GLY A 82 4.45 18.36 1.13
C GLY A 82 4.80 17.97 -0.31
N GLU A 83 5.96 17.34 -0.53
CA GLU A 83 6.36 16.83 -1.85
C GLU A 83 5.37 15.78 -2.38
N TYR A 84 4.93 14.88 -1.51
CA TYR A 84 3.92 13.88 -1.83
C TYR A 84 2.60 14.52 -2.26
N ARG A 85 2.08 15.50 -1.50
CA ARG A 85 0.85 16.23 -1.86
C ARG A 85 0.98 17.02 -3.16
N GLN A 86 2.14 17.61 -3.43
CA GLN A 86 2.39 18.35 -4.68
C GLN A 86 2.37 17.43 -5.91
N ASN A 87 2.91 16.22 -5.77
CA ASN A 87 3.03 15.26 -6.87
C ASN A 87 1.78 14.41 -7.11
N HIS A 88 0.80 14.42 -6.20
CA HIS A 88 -0.45 13.66 -6.34
C HIS A 88 -1.61 14.58 -6.69
N GLN A 89 -2.06 14.47 -7.93
CA GLN A 89 -3.16 15.25 -8.49
C GLN A 89 -4.44 14.43 -8.57
N ALA A 90 -5.59 15.10 -8.58
CA ALA A 90 -6.87 14.46 -8.87
C ALA A 90 -6.85 13.85 -10.29
N ARG A 91 -7.42 12.65 -10.45
CA ARG A 91 -7.45 11.94 -11.74
C ARG A 91 -8.87 11.74 -12.21
N ILE A 92 -9.13 12.12 -13.46
CA ILE A 92 -10.44 12.02 -14.10
C ILE A 92 -10.44 10.84 -15.06
N PHE A 93 -11.49 10.03 -15.00
CA PHE A 93 -11.71 8.84 -15.83
C PHE A 93 -13.01 9.01 -16.62
N ALA A 94 -12.91 8.86 -17.94
CA ALA A 94 -14.01 9.05 -18.90
C ALA A 94 -14.90 10.30 -18.67
N ASN A 95 -14.34 11.40 -18.16
CA ASN A 95 -15.06 12.63 -17.77
C ASN A 95 -16.26 12.43 -16.82
N ARG A 96 -16.37 11.28 -16.15
CA ARG A 96 -17.52 10.92 -15.31
C ARG A 96 -17.13 10.66 -13.86
N LEU A 97 -15.95 10.07 -13.64
CA LEU A 97 -15.43 9.72 -12.33
C LEU A 97 -14.14 10.50 -12.04
N CYS A 98 -14.02 11.07 -10.86
CA CYS A 98 -12.81 11.71 -10.34
C CYS A 98 -12.36 10.98 -9.08
N VAL A 99 -11.12 10.49 -9.07
CA VAL A 99 -10.45 10.06 -7.85
C VAL A 99 -9.66 11.25 -7.31
N CYS A 100 -10.09 11.78 -6.16
CA CYS A 100 -9.60 13.02 -5.60
C CYS A 100 -8.99 12.78 -4.21
N PRO A 101 -7.73 13.20 -3.99
CA PRO A 101 -7.19 13.30 -2.64
C PRO A 101 -7.94 14.34 -1.81
N ASP A 102 -7.98 14.18 -0.48
CA ASP A 102 -8.74 15.09 0.38
C ASP A 102 -8.17 16.51 0.53
N TRP A 103 -6.91 16.72 0.14
CA TRP A 103 -6.26 18.03 0.15
C TRP A 103 -6.43 18.84 -1.14
N LEU A 104 -7.18 18.34 -2.12
CA LEU A 104 -7.44 19.01 -3.39
C LEU A 104 -8.92 19.34 -3.57
N GLU A 105 -9.18 20.41 -4.32
CA GLU A 105 -10.53 20.69 -4.81
C GLU A 105 -10.81 19.84 -6.07
N PRO A 106 -11.96 19.16 -6.14
CA PRO A 106 -12.32 18.34 -7.28
C PRO A 106 -12.71 19.25 -8.46
N PRO A 107 -12.46 18.81 -9.71
CA PRO A 107 -12.86 19.56 -10.89
C PRO A 107 -14.38 19.78 -10.95
N ALA A 108 -14.82 21.02 -11.19
CA ALA A 108 -16.24 21.38 -11.21
C ALA A 108 -17.08 20.67 -12.29
N ASN A 109 -16.43 20.06 -13.28
CA ASN A 109 -17.05 19.41 -14.43
C ASN A 109 -17.24 17.90 -14.29
N VAL A 110 -16.99 17.31 -13.11
CA VAL A 110 -17.13 15.87 -12.88
C VAL A 110 -18.17 15.62 -11.79
N GLU A 111 -19.15 14.77 -12.10
CA GLU A 111 -20.28 14.49 -11.21
C GLU A 111 -19.92 13.50 -10.10
N GLN A 112 -19.18 12.44 -10.43
CA GLN A 112 -18.86 11.39 -9.47
C GLN A 112 -17.47 11.59 -8.90
N ILE A 113 -17.40 11.94 -7.61
CA ILE A 113 -16.14 12.15 -6.90
C ILE A 113 -15.97 11.03 -5.88
N LEU A 114 -14.86 10.31 -6.01
CA LEU A 114 -14.36 9.35 -5.04
C LEU A 114 -13.18 9.97 -4.29
N TRP A 115 -13.36 10.17 -2.99
CA TRP A 115 -12.33 10.69 -2.11
C TRP A 115 -11.43 9.56 -1.64
N LEU A 116 -10.18 9.55 -2.07
CA LEU A 116 -9.24 8.48 -1.72
C LEU A 116 -7.81 9.02 -1.70
N ASP A 117 -7.10 8.76 -0.61
CA ASP A 117 -5.74 9.27 -0.44
C ASP A 117 -4.74 8.24 -0.97
N PRO A 118 -3.84 8.62 -1.90
CA PRO A 118 -3.05 7.64 -2.63
C PRO A 118 -2.00 6.82 -1.85
N GLY A 119 -1.90 6.98 -0.52
CA GLY A 119 -0.69 6.64 0.23
C GLY A 119 -0.87 5.67 1.40
N LEU A 120 -2.09 5.31 1.77
CA LEU A 120 -2.35 4.53 3.00
C LEU A 120 -2.91 3.12 2.76
N ALA A 121 -3.23 2.74 1.52
CA ALA A 121 -3.77 1.41 1.22
C ALA A 121 -3.21 0.88 -0.12
N PHE A 122 -2.99 -0.43 -0.22
CA PHE A 122 -2.62 -1.08 -1.47
C PHE A 122 -3.71 -0.81 -2.53
N GLY A 123 -3.36 -0.49 -3.78
CA GLY A 123 -4.35 -0.30 -4.86
C GLY A 123 -4.93 1.11 -5.02
N THR A 124 -4.22 2.16 -4.60
CA THR A 124 -4.65 3.58 -4.64
C THR A 124 -4.87 4.23 -6.01
N GLY A 125 -4.86 3.46 -7.10
CA GLY A 125 -4.99 4.01 -8.44
C GLY A 125 -3.69 4.53 -9.04
N SER A 126 -2.62 4.68 -8.25
CA SER A 126 -1.33 5.21 -8.70
C SER A 126 -0.60 4.29 -9.69
N HIS A 127 -0.92 3.00 -9.70
CA HIS A 127 -0.44 2.06 -10.71
C HIS A 127 -1.22 2.18 -12.03
N GLU A 128 -0.51 2.09 -13.15
CA GLU A 128 -1.06 2.24 -14.50
C GLU A 128 -2.24 1.30 -14.76
N THR A 129 -2.21 0.07 -14.21
CA THR A 129 -3.25 -0.95 -14.37
C THR A 129 -4.58 -0.56 -13.73
N THR A 130 -4.57 0.00 -12.51
CA THR A 130 -5.79 0.47 -11.85
C THR A 130 -6.44 1.61 -12.64
N GLY A 131 -5.62 2.49 -13.24
CA GLY A 131 -6.10 3.57 -14.09
C GLY A 131 -6.86 3.06 -15.32
N LEU A 132 -6.40 1.97 -15.95
CA LEU A 132 -7.08 1.33 -17.08
C LEU A 132 -8.44 0.74 -16.67
N CYS A 133 -8.49 0.06 -15.52
CA CYS A 133 -9.74 -0.48 -14.98
C CYS A 133 -10.75 0.63 -14.68
N LEU A 134 -10.31 1.73 -14.06
CA LEU A 134 -11.16 2.88 -13.76
C LEU A 134 -11.67 3.58 -15.03
N ASP A 135 -10.82 3.75 -16.06
CA ASP A 135 -11.26 4.35 -17.33
C ASP A 135 -12.27 3.47 -18.07
N TRP A 136 -12.09 2.14 -18.02
CA TRP A 136 -13.08 1.20 -18.56
C TRP A 136 -14.38 1.22 -17.75
N LEU A 137 -14.29 1.18 -16.42
CA LEU A 137 -15.43 1.15 -15.50
C LEU A 137 -16.28 2.42 -15.62
N ALA A 138 -15.65 3.59 -15.73
CA ALA A 138 -16.34 4.88 -15.88
C ALA A 138 -17.18 4.99 -17.15
N LYS A 139 -16.90 4.15 -18.18
CA LYS A 139 -17.68 4.07 -19.42
C LYS A 139 -18.87 3.10 -19.33
N GLN A 140 -19.01 2.35 -18.24
CA GLN A 140 -20.09 1.38 -18.08
C GLN A 140 -21.35 2.00 -17.47
N THR A 141 -22.51 1.45 -17.84
CA THR A 141 -23.80 1.67 -17.16
C THR A 141 -23.90 0.63 -16.04
N LEU A 142 -23.90 1.09 -14.78
CA LEU A 142 -23.89 0.23 -13.59
C LEU A 142 -25.18 0.32 -12.77
N GLU A 143 -26.12 1.17 -13.19
CA GLU A 143 -27.42 1.35 -12.54
C GLU A 143 -28.12 0.00 -12.35
N ASN A 144 -28.49 -0.31 -11.10
CA ASN A 144 -29.14 -1.56 -10.68
C ASN A 144 -28.29 -2.84 -10.82
N LYS A 145 -26.97 -2.74 -10.99
CA LYS A 145 -26.09 -3.92 -11.10
C LYS A 145 -25.50 -4.36 -9.77
N ILE A 146 -25.28 -5.65 -9.65
CA ILE A 146 -24.49 -6.28 -8.59
C ILE A 146 -23.07 -6.48 -9.11
N VAL A 147 -22.08 -5.96 -8.39
CA VAL A 147 -20.65 -6.07 -8.77
C VAL A 147 -19.88 -6.83 -7.70
N VAL A 148 -18.94 -7.67 -8.12
CA VAL A 148 -17.95 -8.29 -7.24
C VAL A 148 -16.58 -7.67 -7.54
N ASP A 149 -15.86 -7.25 -6.52
CA ASP A 149 -14.46 -6.80 -6.60
C ASP A 149 -13.57 -7.79 -5.86
N TYR A 150 -12.75 -8.53 -6.59
CA TYR A 150 -11.91 -9.61 -6.08
C TYR A 150 -10.45 -9.16 -6.02
N GLY A 151 -9.92 -9.04 -4.79
CA GLY A 151 -8.65 -8.35 -4.52
C GLY A 151 -8.87 -6.84 -4.34
N CYS A 152 -9.77 -6.46 -3.44
CA CYS A 152 -10.27 -5.10 -3.38
C CYS A 152 -9.24 -4.06 -2.90
N GLY A 153 -8.21 -4.45 -2.13
CA GLY A 153 -7.16 -3.53 -1.67
C GLY A 153 -7.74 -2.31 -0.93
N SER A 154 -7.52 -1.11 -1.47
CA SER A 154 -8.07 0.15 -0.95
C SER A 154 -9.57 0.33 -1.22
N GLY A 155 -10.19 -0.58 -1.96
CA GLY A 155 -11.57 -0.51 -2.40
C GLY A 155 -11.79 0.40 -3.60
N ILE A 156 -10.73 0.86 -4.29
CA ILE A 156 -10.89 1.89 -5.32
C ILE A 156 -11.85 1.48 -6.45
N LEU A 157 -11.82 0.22 -6.89
CA LEU A 157 -12.69 -0.28 -7.96
C LEU A 157 -14.11 -0.51 -7.42
N ALA A 158 -14.25 -1.19 -6.29
CA ALA A 158 -15.53 -1.38 -5.60
C ALA A 158 -16.28 -0.07 -5.36
N LEU A 159 -15.62 0.91 -4.76
CA LEU A 159 -16.24 2.20 -4.40
C LEU A 159 -16.50 3.05 -5.64
N SER A 160 -15.67 2.94 -6.69
CA SER A 160 -15.95 3.56 -7.98
C SER A 160 -17.20 2.99 -8.63
N ALA A 161 -17.40 1.68 -8.56
CA ALA A 161 -18.61 1.04 -9.08
C ALA A 161 -19.88 1.57 -8.38
N LEU A 162 -19.84 1.71 -7.05
CA LEU A 162 -20.92 2.32 -6.27
C LEU A 162 -21.17 3.79 -6.67
N LYS A 163 -20.12 4.60 -6.81
CA LYS A 163 -20.25 5.99 -7.28
C LYS A 163 -20.85 6.07 -8.69
N LEU A 164 -20.59 5.08 -9.53
CA LEU A 164 -21.10 5.00 -10.89
C LEU A 164 -22.51 4.37 -10.99
N GLY A 165 -23.14 4.05 -9.86
CA GLY A 165 -24.55 3.65 -9.78
C GLY A 165 -24.81 2.16 -9.55
N ALA A 166 -23.79 1.36 -9.25
CA ALA A 166 -23.99 -0.03 -8.83
C ALA A 166 -24.92 -0.09 -7.61
N ASP A 167 -25.85 -1.05 -7.60
CA ASP A 167 -26.81 -1.22 -6.52
C ASP A 167 -26.17 -1.89 -5.30
N HIS A 168 -25.34 -2.92 -5.53
CA HIS A 168 -24.57 -3.56 -4.47
C HIS A 168 -23.19 -3.94 -4.98
N VAL A 169 -22.19 -3.81 -4.09
CA VAL A 169 -20.83 -4.26 -4.37
C VAL A 169 -20.34 -5.20 -3.27
N TYR A 170 -19.79 -6.34 -3.69
CA TYR A 170 -19.20 -7.35 -2.83
C TYR A 170 -17.68 -7.31 -3.03
N ALA A 171 -16.97 -6.77 -2.05
CA ALA A 171 -15.53 -6.56 -2.11
C ALA A 171 -14.81 -7.57 -1.21
N THR A 172 -13.86 -8.32 -1.78
CA THR A 172 -13.12 -9.36 -1.05
C THR A 172 -11.62 -9.18 -1.22
N ASP A 173 -10.88 -9.54 -0.18
CA ASP A 173 -9.42 -9.58 -0.18
C ASP A 173 -8.96 -10.62 0.84
N ILE A 174 -7.79 -11.23 0.60
CA ILE A 174 -7.16 -12.17 1.53
C ILE A 174 -6.55 -11.45 2.73
N ASP A 175 -6.25 -10.15 2.59
CA ASP A 175 -5.71 -9.34 3.67
C ASP A 175 -6.82 -8.58 4.42
N SER A 176 -6.95 -8.86 5.72
CA SER A 176 -7.85 -8.13 6.63
C SER A 176 -7.58 -6.63 6.68
N GLN A 177 -6.35 -6.16 6.44
CA GLN A 177 -6.02 -4.74 6.40
C GLN A 177 -6.60 -4.06 5.15
N ALA A 178 -6.61 -4.76 4.00
CA ALA A 178 -7.27 -4.28 2.79
C ALA A 178 -8.79 -4.14 3.00
N LEU A 179 -9.42 -5.11 3.64
CA LEU A 179 -10.84 -5.02 4.00
C LEU A 179 -11.12 -3.83 4.92
N ALA A 180 -10.30 -3.62 5.95
CA ALA A 180 -10.41 -2.47 6.85
C ALA A 180 -10.24 -1.13 6.11
N ALA A 181 -9.28 -1.05 5.19
CA ALA A 181 -9.05 0.15 4.37
C ALA A 181 -10.24 0.42 3.43
N THR A 182 -10.78 -0.62 2.80
CA THR A 182 -11.96 -0.55 1.94
C THR A 182 -13.17 0.00 2.71
N ILE A 183 -13.42 -0.50 3.92
CA ILE A 183 -14.50 -0.02 4.80
C ILE A 183 -14.29 1.45 5.17
N ALA A 184 -13.09 1.83 5.64
CA ALA A 184 -12.77 3.21 6.01
C ALA A 184 -12.95 4.18 4.82
N ASN A 185 -12.52 3.77 3.63
CA ASN A 185 -12.73 4.56 2.41
C ASN A 185 -14.21 4.64 2.01
N ALA A 186 -15.00 3.59 2.23
CA ALA A 186 -16.45 3.62 2.03
C ALA A 186 -17.13 4.60 2.99
N GLU A 187 -16.72 4.63 4.27
CA GLU A 187 -17.23 5.57 5.27
C GLU A 187 -16.93 7.02 4.87
N LYS A 188 -15.68 7.30 4.46
CA LYS A 188 -15.24 8.61 3.92
C LYS A 188 -16.10 9.08 2.74
N ASN A 189 -16.63 8.15 1.96
CA ASN A 189 -17.43 8.43 0.77
C ASN A 189 -18.94 8.28 0.95
N HIS A 190 -19.40 7.90 2.15
CA HIS A 190 -20.79 7.58 2.46
C HIS A 190 -21.39 6.45 1.61
N LEU A 191 -20.61 5.39 1.38
CA LEU A 191 -20.97 4.26 0.51
C LEU A 191 -21.19 2.93 1.25
N THR A 192 -21.20 2.93 2.58
CA THR A 192 -21.24 1.69 3.39
C THR A 192 -22.55 0.91 3.26
N ALA A 193 -23.67 1.56 2.95
CA ALA A 193 -24.98 0.92 2.91
C ALA A 193 -25.11 -0.16 1.82
N ASN A 194 -24.37 0.00 0.72
CA ASN A 194 -24.44 -0.84 -0.47
C ASN A 194 -23.17 -1.69 -0.67
N LEU A 195 -22.29 -1.71 0.34
CA LEU A 195 -21.02 -2.43 0.31
C LEU A 195 -21.06 -3.62 1.27
N VAL A 196 -20.66 -4.79 0.76
CA VAL A 196 -20.43 -5.99 1.55
C VAL A 196 -18.96 -6.37 1.45
N THR A 197 -18.26 -6.45 2.58
CA THR A 197 -16.84 -6.83 2.64
C THR A 197 -16.63 -8.13 3.41
N GLY A 198 -15.68 -8.95 2.99
CA GLY A 198 -15.38 -10.21 3.67
C GLY A 198 -14.22 -10.97 3.04
N LEU A 199 -13.68 -11.93 3.79
CA LEU A 199 -12.65 -12.83 3.29
C LEU A 199 -13.24 -13.78 2.23
N PRO A 200 -12.47 -14.23 1.23
CA PRO A 200 -12.98 -15.10 0.16
C PRO A 200 -13.66 -16.37 0.68
N ASP A 201 -13.13 -16.96 1.74
CA ASP A 201 -13.61 -18.22 2.30
C ASP A 201 -14.92 -18.09 3.10
N THR A 202 -15.24 -16.87 3.57
CA THR A 202 -16.43 -16.63 4.41
C THR A 202 -17.52 -15.83 3.68
N MET A 203 -17.17 -15.18 2.57
CA MET A 203 -18.08 -14.40 1.77
C MET A 203 -19.00 -15.30 0.93
N GLN A 204 -20.30 -15.03 0.99
CA GLN A 204 -21.26 -15.60 0.06
C GLN A 204 -21.43 -14.65 -1.12
N PHE A 205 -20.81 -15.00 -2.25
CA PHE A 205 -20.94 -14.22 -3.47
C PHE A 205 -22.32 -14.42 -4.11
N PRO A 206 -23.01 -13.34 -4.51
CA PRO A 206 -24.22 -13.43 -5.30
C PRO A 206 -23.90 -13.81 -6.75
N GLU A 207 -24.93 -14.08 -7.54
CA GLU A 207 -24.82 -13.95 -8.99
C GLU A 207 -24.63 -12.47 -9.31
N ALA A 208 -23.50 -12.13 -9.93
CA ALA A 208 -23.08 -10.77 -10.18
C ALA A 208 -23.11 -10.45 -11.68
N ASP A 209 -23.49 -9.22 -12.02
CA ASP A 209 -23.48 -8.72 -13.40
C ASP A 209 -22.06 -8.39 -13.88
N LEU A 210 -21.15 -8.12 -12.93
CA LEU A 210 -19.78 -7.72 -13.21
C LEU A 210 -18.83 -8.25 -12.14
N LEU A 211 -17.70 -8.81 -12.58
CA LEU A 211 -16.55 -9.13 -11.75
C LEU A 211 -15.39 -8.19 -12.12
N LEU A 212 -14.83 -7.52 -11.12
CA LEU A 212 -13.61 -6.74 -11.20
C LEU A 212 -12.50 -7.51 -10.48
N ALA A 213 -11.33 -7.61 -11.10
CA ALA A 213 -10.14 -8.19 -10.51
C ALA A 213 -8.91 -7.55 -11.14
N ASN A 214 -8.11 -6.87 -10.32
CA ASN A 214 -6.81 -6.32 -10.72
C ASN A 214 -5.75 -6.99 -9.86
N ILE A 215 -5.30 -8.16 -10.32
CA ILE A 215 -4.50 -9.16 -9.59
C ILE A 215 -3.20 -9.48 -10.30
#